data_AF-A0A0C9Z7D5-F1
#
_entry.id   AF-A0A0C9Z7D5-F1
#
_cell.length_a   1.000
_cell.length_b   1.000
_cell.length_c   1.000
_cell.angle_alpha   90.00
_cell.angle_beta   90.00
_cell.angle_gamma   90.00
#
_symmetry.space_group_name_H-M   'P 1'
#
loop_
_entity.id
_entity.type
_entity.pdbx_description
1 polymer ?
#
loop_
_entity_poly.entity_id
_entity_poly.type
_entity_poly.pdbx_seq_one_letter_code
_entity_poly.pdbx_strand_id
1 'polypeptide(L)'
;ELPILFREANVLYWAKSLLKMTYEYIDRAICHATDVSIPDWIADIPRLRFVEAGLALAYASASKISTTSTGSVTGVYLLEEKIDCSNTKFTKFIHKVQYSSRLKPDHTGFHIAEFLVFTQHVQYIKTDGLAYIPDYQG
;
A
#
# COMPACT_ATOMS: atom_id res chain seq x y z
N GLU A 1 21.68 3.06 -8.15
CA GLU A 1 20.29 3.48 -7.84
C GLU A 1 19.24 2.50 -8.35
N LEU A 2 19.31 2.03 -9.62
CA LEU A 2 18.33 1.10 -10.18
C LEU A 2 18.00 -0.14 -9.30
N PRO A 3 18.98 -0.89 -8.72
CA PRO A 3 18.66 -2.05 -7.89
C PRO A 3 17.87 -1.68 -6.62
N ILE A 4 18.12 -0.50 -6.06
CA ILE A 4 17.44 0.00 -4.85
C ILE A 4 16.00 0.33 -5.20
N LEU A 5 15.78 1.14 -6.25
CA LEU A 5 14.43 1.53 -6.65
C LEU A 5 13.60 0.33 -7.15
N PHE A 6 14.24 -0.66 -7.77
CA PHE A 6 13.61 -1.93 -8.10
C PHE A 6 13.14 -2.69 -6.84
N ARG A 7 13.93 -2.69 -5.77
CA ARG A 7 13.51 -3.25 -4.49
C ARG A 7 12.33 -2.48 -3.91
N GLU A 8 12.34 -1.14 -3.93
CA GLU A 8 11.23 -0.32 -3.43
C GLU A 8 9.94 -0.56 -4.23
N ALA A 9 10.02 -0.64 -5.57
CA ALA A 9 8.87 -0.99 -6.41
C ALA A 9 8.31 -2.37 -6.08
N ASN A 10 9.18 -3.36 -5.82
CA ASN A 10 8.77 -4.68 -5.37
C ASN A 10 8.10 -4.65 -3.98
N VAL A 11 8.59 -3.83 -3.05
CA VAL A 11 7.95 -3.65 -1.74
C VAL A 11 6.52 -3.14 -1.89
N LEU A 12 6.28 -2.16 -2.78
CA LEU A 12 4.93 -1.68 -3.09
C LEU A 12 4.06 -2.77 -3.72
N TYR A 13 4.61 -3.58 -4.62
CA TYR A 13 3.90 -4.73 -5.21
C TYR A 13 3.46 -5.75 -4.13
N TRP A 14 4.36 -6.09 -3.20
CA TRP A 14 4.05 -6.98 -2.09
C TRP A 14 3.01 -6.37 -1.13
N ALA A 15 3.12 -5.07 -0.83
CA ALA A 15 2.14 -4.36 0.01
C ALA A 15 0.73 -4.40 -0.61
N LYS A 16 0.61 -4.16 -1.91
CA LYS A 16 -0.66 -4.31 -2.64
C LYS A 16 -1.22 -5.73 -2.53
N SER A 17 -0.36 -6.73 -2.72
CA SER A 17 -0.75 -8.14 -2.70
C SER A 17 -1.21 -8.58 -1.31
N LEU A 18 -0.51 -8.17 -0.25
CA LEU A 18 -0.87 -8.44 1.14
C LEU A 18 -2.19 -7.77 1.54
N LEU A 19 -2.41 -6.51 1.12
CA LEU A 19 -3.70 -5.84 1.38
C LEU A 19 -4.85 -6.52 0.62
N LYS A 20 -4.62 -6.92 -0.65
CA LYS A 20 -5.60 -7.67 -1.43
C LYS A 20 -5.95 -9.00 -0.76
N MET A 21 -4.95 -9.76 -0.30
CA MET A 21 -5.15 -11.00 0.45
C MET A 21 -6.01 -10.75 1.72
N THR A 22 -5.78 -9.66 2.44
CA THR A 22 -6.63 -9.28 3.59
C THR A 22 -8.07 -9.07 3.17
N TYR A 23 -8.34 -8.35 2.09
CA TYR A 23 -9.71 -8.16 1.59
C TYR A 23 -10.36 -9.47 1.15
N GLU A 24 -9.65 -10.31 0.42
CA GLU A 24 -10.14 -11.64 0.03
C GLU A 24 -10.42 -12.54 1.23
N TYR A 25 -9.71 -12.36 2.35
CA TYR A 25 -10.01 -13.04 3.61
C TYR A 25 -11.31 -12.52 4.24
N ILE A 26 -11.48 -11.20 4.32
CA ILE A 26 -12.70 -10.56 4.85
C ILE A 26 -13.92 -10.98 4.03
N ASP A 27 -13.84 -10.88 2.70
CA ASP A 27 -14.95 -11.17 1.79
C ASP A 27 -15.39 -12.64 1.92
N ARG A 28 -14.42 -13.57 2.02
CA ARG A 28 -14.73 -14.99 2.28
C ARG A 28 -15.39 -15.20 3.64
N ALA A 29 -14.93 -14.52 4.69
CA ALA A 29 -15.53 -14.64 6.01
C ALA A 29 -16.98 -14.15 6.02
N ILE A 30 -17.28 -13.05 5.33
CA ILE A 30 -18.64 -12.52 5.18
C ILE A 30 -19.50 -13.50 4.37
N CYS A 31 -19.01 -13.98 3.22
CA CYS A 31 -19.75 -14.92 2.38
C CYS A 31 -20.08 -16.24 3.08
N HIS A 32 -19.26 -16.69 4.04
CA HIS A 32 -19.51 -17.92 4.80
C HIS A 32 -20.43 -17.74 6.01
N ALA A 33 -20.74 -16.49 6.40
CA ALA A 33 -21.58 -16.21 7.56
C ALA A 33 -23.09 -16.31 7.27
N THR A 34 -23.51 -17.09 6.25
CA THR A 34 -24.87 -17.13 5.68
C THR A 34 -26.01 -17.42 6.65
N ASP A 35 -25.70 -17.97 7.83
CA ASP A 35 -26.69 -18.40 8.83
C ASP A 35 -26.90 -17.38 9.97
N VAL A 36 -26.21 -16.23 9.92
CA VAL A 36 -26.32 -15.16 10.92
C VAL A 36 -26.79 -13.88 10.23
N SER A 37 -27.69 -13.14 10.85
CA SER A 37 -28.05 -11.79 10.40
C SER A 37 -26.79 -10.93 10.30
N ILE A 38 -26.33 -10.67 9.08
CA ILE A 38 -25.13 -9.87 8.80
C ILE A 38 -25.37 -8.45 9.34
N PRO A 39 -24.55 -7.96 10.29
CA PRO A 39 -24.72 -6.60 10.82
C PRO A 39 -24.54 -5.52 9.75
N ASP A 40 -25.35 -4.46 9.81
CA ASP A 40 -25.32 -3.36 8.83
C ASP A 40 -23.94 -2.69 8.71
N TRP A 41 -23.16 -2.64 9.80
CA TRP A 41 -21.83 -2.03 9.82
C TRP A 41 -20.83 -2.74 8.88
N ILE A 42 -21.10 -3.96 8.43
CA ILE A 42 -20.25 -4.66 7.45
C ILE A 42 -20.19 -3.90 6.12
N ALA A 43 -21.26 -3.16 5.77
CA ALA A 43 -21.25 -2.29 4.59
C ALA A 43 -20.25 -1.13 4.72
N ASP A 44 -19.89 -0.75 5.94
CA ASP A 44 -19.01 0.38 6.25
C ASP A 44 -17.53 -0.03 6.41
N ILE A 45 -17.17 -1.30 6.12
CA ILE A 45 -15.76 -1.74 6.18
C ILE A 45 -14.92 -0.93 5.17
N PRO A 46 -13.85 -0.24 5.60
CA PRO A 46 -13.04 0.58 4.70
C PRO A 46 -12.42 -0.21 3.55
N ARG A 47 -12.59 0.29 2.32
CA ARG A 47 -11.97 -0.24 1.08
C ARG A 47 -10.86 0.70 0.62
N LEU A 48 -9.65 0.45 1.11
CA LEU A 48 -8.43 1.21 0.89
C LEU A 48 -7.58 0.52 -0.18
N ARG A 49 -6.65 1.28 -0.78
CA ARG A 49 -5.65 0.76 -1.73
C ARG A 49 -4.34 1.52 -1.56
N PHE A 50 -3.24 0.87 -1.94
CA PHE A 50 -2.00 1.61 -2.23
C PHE A 50 -2.12 2.31 -3.58
N VAL A 51 -1.39 3.41 -3.73
CA VAL A 51 -1.21 4.09 -5.01
C VAL A 51 -0.56 3.17 -6.03
N GLU A 52 -0.87 3.36 -7.30
CA GLU A 52 -0.06 2.74 -8.36
C GLU A 52 1.33 3.38 -8.39
N ALA A 53 2.33 2.57 -8.67
CA ALA A 53 3.72 3.01 -8.73
C ALA A 53 4.50 2.26 -9.81
N GLY A 54 5.53 2.90 -10.35
CA GLY A 54 6.36 2.33 -11.41
C GLY A 54 7.74 2.98 -11.49
N LEU A 55 8.66 2.29 -12.17
CA LEU A 55 9.99 2.82 -12.42
C LEU A 55 10.03 3.59 -13.74
N ALA A 56 10.55 4.82 -13.68
CA ALA A 56 10.88 5.60 -14.87
C ALA A 56 12.40 5.63 -15.05
N LEU A 57 12.86 5.23 -16.23
CA LEU A 57 14.25 5.33 -16.64
C LEU A 57 14.40 6.50 -17.61
N ALA A 58 15.17 7.51 -17.20
CA ALA A 58 15.55 8.62 -18.06
C ALA A 58 16.81 8.25 -18.83
N TYR A 59 16.81 8.49 -20.15
CA TYR A 59 17.93 8.21 -21.04
C TYR A 59 18.45 9.53 -21.64
N ALA A 60 19.77 9.70 -21.69
CA ALA A 60 20.34 10.74 -22.54
C ALA A 60 20.21 10.31 -24.00
N SER A 61 19.79 11.25 -24.85
CA SER A 61 19.90 11.06 -26.29
C SER A 61 21.38 10.92 -26.66
N ALA A 62 21.74 9.80 -27.29
CA ALA A 62 23.05 9.69 -27.90
C ALA A 62 23.15 10.75 -29.01
N SER A 63 24.17 11.61 -28.93
CA SER A 63 24.50 12.54 -30.01
C SER A 63 24.54 11.79 -31.35
N LYS A 64 23.98 12.39 -32.41
CA LYS A 64 23.63 11.81 -33.73
C LYS A 64 24.81 11.23 -34.56
N ILE A 65 25.90 10.78 -33.94
CA ILE A 65 27.15 10.39 -34.62
C ILE A 65 27.43 8.87 -34.55
N SER A 66 26.70 8.09 -33.75
CA SER A 66 26.90 6.64 -33.66
C SER A 66 25.63 5.87 -33.97
N THR A 67 25.69 5.00 -34.97
CA THR A 67 24.61 4.09 -35.41
C THR A 67 24.39 2.90 -34.47
N THR A 68 25.07 2.84 -33.32
CA THR A 68 25.00 1.69 -32.39
C THR A 68 24.93 2.05 -30.90
N SER A 69 24.89 3.33 -30.51
CA SER A 69 24.83 3.67 -29.08
C SER A 69 23.40 3.63 -28.55
N THR A 70 23.04 2.53 -27.89
CA THR A 70 21.95 2.53 -26.89
C THR A 70 22.25 3.66 -25.91
N GLY A 71 21.35 4.65 -25.81
CA GLY A 71 21.51 5.78 -24.89
C GLY A 71 21.77 5.28 -23.46
N SER A 72 22.67 5.93 -22.72
CA SER A 72 22.93 5.59 -21.33
C SER A 72 21.78 6.08 -20.44
N VAL A 73 21.37 5.27 -19.48
CA VAL A 73 20.45 5.69 -18.41
C VAL A 73 21.12 6.81 -17.62
N THR A 74 20.48 7.97 -17.56
CA THR A 74 20.94 9.15 -16.81
C THR A 74 20.25 9.31 -15.47
N GLY A 75 19.09 8.68 -15.29
CA GLY A 75 18.37 8.72 -14.03
C GLY A 75 17.35 7.60 -13.93
N VAL A 76 17.06 7.19 -12.69
CA VAL A 76 16.01 6.23 -12.37
C VAL A 76 15.17 6.83 -11.26
N TYR A 77 13.86 6.79 -11.44
CA TYR A 77 12.89 7.37 -10.51
C TYR A 77 11.80 6.37 -10.19
N LEU A 78 11.34 6.37 -8.94
CA LEU A 78 10.06 5.75 -8.57
C LEU A 78 8.98 6.82 -8.74
N LEU A 79 8.00 6.53 -9.59
CA LEU A 79 6.83 7.37 -9.79
C LEU A 79 5.64 6.74 -9.07
N GLU A 80 4.85 7.56 -8.38
CA GLU A 80 3.65 7.15 -7.65
C GLU A 80 2.47 8.02 -8.10
N GLU A 81 1.25 7.49 -8.03
CA GLU A 81 0.05 8.30 -8.23
C GLU A 81 -0.01 9.43 -7.21
N LYS A 82 -0.31 10.64 -7.70
CA LYS A 82 -0.51 11.79 -6.83
C LYS A 82 -1.83 11.63 -6.07
N ILE A 83 -1.77 11.58 -4.75
CA ILE A 83 -2.94 11.70 -3.89
C ILE A 83 -3.33 13.19 -3.81
N ASP A 84 -4.54 13.52 -4.24
CA ASP A 84 -5.04 14.90 -4.12
C ASP A 84 -5.45 15.19 -2.67
N CYS A 85 -4.61 15.97 -2.00
CA CYS A 85 -4.82 16.46 -0.64
C CYS A 85 -5.37 17.90 -0.61
N SER A 86 -6.04 18.35 -1.69
CA SER A 86 -6.59 19.72 -1.76
C SER A 86 -7.54 20.05 -0.59
N ASN A 87 -8.29 19.06 -0.10
CA ASN A 87 -9.26 19.21 1.00
C ASN A 87 -8.97 18.34 2.24
N THR A 88 -7.84 17.62 2.25
CA THR A 88 -7.48 16.67 3.31
C THR A 88 -5.99 16.73 3.59
N LYS A 89 -5.53 16.14 4.70
CA LYS A 89 -4.09 16.07 5.02
C LYS A 89 -3.60 14.64 4.82
N PHE A 90 -2.44 14.50 4.18
CA PHE A 90 -1.70 13.24 4.16
C PHE A 90 -1.43 12.82 5.61
N THR A 91 -1.96 11.67 6.00
CA THR A 91 -2.04 11.24 7.39
C THR A 91 -1.26 9.96 7.59
N LYS A 92 -0.46 9.93 8.65
CA LYS A 92 0.24 8.73 9.09
C LYS A 92 -0.60 7.99 10.11
N PHE A 93 -1.22 6.89 9.71
CA PHE A 93 -2.16 6.13 10.53
C PHE A 93 -1.44 5.22 11.54
N ILE A 94 -0.38 4.53 11.09
CA ILE A 94 0.39 3.58 11.90
C ILE A 94 1.89 3.90 11.78
N HIS A 95 2.64 3.78 12.88
CA HIS A 95 4.09 3.95 12.87
C HIS A 95 4.82 2.60 12.76
N LYS A 96 5.96 2.54 12.07
CA LYS A 96 6.78 1.30 11.94
C LYS A 96 7.07 0.54 13.24
N VAL A 97 7.20 1.23 14.37
CA VAL A 97 7.52 0.62 15.67
C VAL A 97 6.33 0.50 16.63
N GLN A 98 5.11 0.81 16.17
CA GLN A 98 3.91 0.71 16.98
C GLN A 98 2.93 -0.28 16.35
N TYR A 99 2.26 -1.05 17.20
CA TYR A 99 1.21 -2.01 16.83
C TYR A 99 -0.19 -1.46 17.12
N SER A 100 -0.32 -0.13 17.16
CA SER A 100 -1.57 0.57 17.45
C SER A 100 -1.72 1.81 16.58
N SER A 101 -2.96 2.29 16.46
CA SER A 101 -3.28 3.58 15.86
C SER A 101 -2.44 4.71 16.47
N ARG A 102 -1.93 5.61 15.64
CA ARG A 102 -1.35 6.89 16.11
C ARG A 102 -2.41 7.94 16.39
N LEU A 103 -3.62 7.74 15.86
CA LEU A 103 -4.72 8.67 15.97
C LEU A 103 -5.45 8.41 17.29
N LYS A 104 -5.98 9.48 17.89
CA LYS A 104 -6.82 9.38 19.08
C LYS A 104 -8.26 9.02 18.69
N PRO A 105 -9.06 8.43 19.60
CA PRO A 105 -10.44 8.03 19.30
C PRO A 105 -11.37 9.14 18.78
N ASP A 106 -11.09 10.40 19.11
CA ASP A 106 -11.83 11.58 18.65
C ASP A 106 -11.44 12.03 17.23
N HIS A 107 -10.37 11.47 16.66
CA HIS A 107 -9.93 11.79 15.31
C HIS A 107 -10.80 11.08 14.26
N THR A 108 -11.24 11.80 13.22
CA THR A 108 -12.13 11.26 12.18
C THR A 108 -11.56 10.02 11.48
N GLY A 109 -10.25 9.99 11.23
CA GLY A 109 -9.53 8.84 10.66
C GLY A 109 -9.22 7.68 11.64
N PHE A 110 -9.67 7.72 12.89
CA PHE A 110 -9.34 6.70 13.90
C PHE A 110 -9.83 5.31 13.50
N HIS A 111 -11.08 5.19 13.03
CA HIS A 111 -11.66 3.93 12.57
C HIS A 111 -10.86 3.31 11.39
N ILE A 112 -10.32 4.15 10.50
CA ILE A 112 -9.40 3.71 9.44
C ILE A 112 -8.12 3.15 10.05
N ALA A 113 -7.53 3.83 11.04
CA ALA A 113 -6.32 3.33 11.70
C ALA A 113 -6.56 2.00 12.44
N GLU A 114 -7.70 1.83 13.10
CA GLU A 114 -8.06 0.55 13.74
C GLU A 114 -8.24 -0.57 12.71
N PHE A 115 -8.93 -0.27 11.60
CA PHE A 115 -9.05 -1.22 10.50
C PHE A 115 -7.68 -1.63 9.93
N LEU A 116 -6.74 -0.68 9.81
CA LEU A 116 -5.37 -0.95 9.37
C LEU A 116 -4.57 -1.76 10.40
N VAL A 117 -4.82 -1.64 11.70
CA VAL A 117 -4.23 -2.56 12.71
C VAL A 117 -4.78 -3.97 12.52
N PHE A 118 -6.09 -4.10 12.27
CA PHE A 118 -6.69 -5.39 11.94
C PHE A 118 -6.06 -6.02 10.69
N THR A 119 -5.78 -5.24 9.63
CA THR A 119 -5.16 -5.79 8.43
C THR A 119 -3.75 -6.34 8.71
N GLN A 120 -2.96 -5.68 9.57
CA GLN A 120 -1.65 -6.17 9.99
C GLN A 120 -1.75 -7.52 10.69
N HIS A 121 -2.72 -7.68 11.59
CA HIS A 121 -2.97 -8.96 12.27
C HIS A 121 -3.32 -10.08 11.29
N VAL A 122 -4.25 -9.82 10.36
CA VAL A 122 -4.61 -10.81 9.33
C VAL A 122 -3.39 -11.18 8.49
N GLN A 123 -2.59 -10.21 8.07
CA GLN A 123 -1.40 -10.46 7.25
C GLN A 123 -0.36 -11.30 8.01
N TYR A 124 -0.09 -10.94 9.26
CA TYR A 124 0.86 -11.69 10.09
C TYR A 124 0.42 -13.14 10.26
N ILE A 125 -0.86 -13.39 10.56
CA ILE A 125 -1.40 -14.75 10.70
C ILE A 125 -1.37 -15.50 9.37
N LYS A 126 -1.83 -14.89 8.28
CA LYS A 126 -1.93 -15.54 6.96
C LYS A 126 -0.60 -15.82 6.29
N THR A 127 0.48 -15.20 6.77
CA THR A 127 1.84 -15.42 6.29
C THR A 127 2.67 -16.22 7.29
N ASP A 128 2.05 -16.87 8.28
CA ASP A 128 2.73 -17.65 9.33
C ASP A 128 3.81 -16.84 10.06
N GLY A 129 3.54 -15.55 10.29
CA GLY A 129 4.40 -14.61 10.98
C GLY A 129 5.54 -14.05 10.14
N LEU A 130 5.59 -14.32 8.83
CA LEU A 130 6.69 -13.90 7.97
C LEU A 130 6.59 -12.45 7.49
N ALA A 131 5.37 -11.93 7.29
CA ALA A 131 5.18 -10.61 6.74
C ALA A 131 3.89 -9.91 7.18
N TYR A 132 3.98 -8.60 7.35
CA TYR A 132 2.84 -7.70 7.46
C TYR A 132 3.26 -6.33 6.95
N ILE A 133 2.29 -5.45 6.70
CA ILE A 133 2.58 -4.10 6.22
C ILE A 133 2.65 -3.13 7.40
N PRO A 134 3.82 -2.61 7.77
CA PRO A 134 3.91 -1.50 8.71
C PRO A 134 3.63 -0.16 8.00
N ASP A 135 3.63 0.92 8.78
CA ASP A 135 3.74 2.29 8.26
C ASP A 135 2.66 2.76 7.29
N TYR A 136 1.41 2.36 7.51
CA TYR A 136 0.30 2.88 6.72
C TYR A 136 0.18 4.41 6.83
N GLN A 137 0.19 5.06 5.66
CA GLN A 137 0.07 6.49 5.47
C GLN A 137 -0.53 6.78 4.10
N GLY A 138 -1.26 7.89 3.98
CA GLY A 138 -1.98 8.26 2.76
C GLY A 138 -2.79 9.54 2.93
#